data_AF-A0A971UFJ9-F1
#
_entry.id   AF-A0A971UFJ9-F1
#
_cell.length_a   1.000
_cell.length_b   1.000
_cell.length_c   1.000
_cell.angle_alpha   90.00
_cell.angle_beta   90.00
_cell.angle_gamma   90.00
#
_symmetry.space_group_name_H-M   'P 1'
#
loop_
_entity.id
_entity.type
_entity.pdbx_description
1 polymer ?
#
loop_
_entity_poly.entity_id
_entity_poly.type
_entity_poly.pdbx_seq_one_letter_code
_entity_poly.pdbx_strand_id
1 'polypeptide(L)'
;MDLATLFALDEFEVLGVILDHGEKQAARPGEVPVRQMIQLTGRQVPYVVGLNPPLRSPSGPALDQPAAYQQGVNLLLEKLRSADRPVTVFTTGSMRDVAAAFNREPDLLRQKVSRSSRCSIPNAIRR
;
A
#
# COMPACT_ATOMS: atom_id res chain seq x y z
N MET A 1 10.36 7.13 -4.04
CA MET A 1 10.29 6.11 -5.11
C MET A 1 8.89 6.14 -5.68
N ASP A 2 8.76 6.18 -6.99
CA ASP A 2 7.47 6.20 -7.69
C ASP A 2 7.12 4.82 -8.29
N LEU A 3 5.90 4.70 -8.80
CA LEU A 3 5.36 3.46 -9.37
C LEU A 3 6.14 2.99 -10.60
N ALA A 4 6.53 3.89 -11.50
CA ALA A 4 7.21 3.51 -12.74
C ALA A 4 8.60 2.94 -12.43
N THR A 5 9.32 3.57 -11.49
CA THR A 5 10.63 3.08 -11.01
C THR A 5 10.52 1.66 -10.44
N LEU A 6 9.51 1.36 -9.61
CA LEU A 6 9.32 0.02 -9.04
C LEU A 6 9.02 -1.05 -10.09
N PHE A 7 8.31 -0.68 -11.15
CA PHE A 7 7.94 -1.59 -12.22
C PHE A 7 9.07 -1.82 -13.23
N ALA A 8 9.96 -0.85 -13.42
CA ALA A 8 11.06 -0.89 -14.40
C ALA A 8 12.34 -1.57 -13.89
N LEU A 9 12.49 -1.75 -12.58
CA LEU A 9 13.66 -2.38 -11.96
C LEU A 9 13.39 -3.85 -11.65
N ASP A 10 14.13 -4.76 -12.29
CA ASP A 10 13.97 -6.20 -12.14
C ASP A 10 14.44 -6.70 -10.76
N GLU A 11 15.30 -5.93 -10.08
CA GLU A 11 15.76 -6.23 -8.72
C GLU A 11 14.62 -6.19 -7.69
N PHE A 12 13.54 -5.47 -8.01
CA PHE A 12 12.36 -5.38 -7.17
C PHE A 12 11.26 -6.30 -7.65
N GLU A 13 11.03 -7.37 -6.90
CA GLU A 13 9.81 -8.15 -6.99
C GLU A 13 8.65 -7.40 -6.33
N VAL A 14 7.73 -6.85 -7.12
CA VAL A 14 6.60 -6.08 -6.59
C VAL A 14 5.49 -7.04 -6.18
N LEU A 15 5.31 -7.22 -4.87
CA LEU A 15 4.35 -8.19 -4.30
C LEU A 15 2.89 -7.71 -4.33
N GLY A 16 2.67 -6.41 -4.47
CA GLY A 16 1.33 -5.82 -4.57
C GLY A 16 1.34 -4.30 -4.47
N VAL A 17 0.23 -3.68 -4.89
CA VAL A 17 0.01 -2.22 -4.82
C VAL A 17 -1.26 -1.93 -4.02
N ILE A 18 -1.17 -1.04 -3.03
CA ILE A 18 -2.31 -0.60 -2.24
C ILE A 18 -2.64 0.85 -2.61
N LEU A 19 -3.86 1.05 -3.10
CA LEU A 19 -4.39 2.34 -3.48
C LEU A 19 -5.10 2.98 -2.28
N ASP A 20 -4.36 3.75 -1.49
CA ASP A 20 -4.88 4.45 -0.30
C ASP A 20 -5.96 5.49 -0.67
N HIS A 21 -6.71 5.95 0.33
CA HIS A 21 -7.85 6.87 0.23
C HIS A 21 -9.00 6.30 -0.61
N GLY A 22 -9.65 5.25 -0.11
CA GLY A 22 -10.66 4.50 -0.87
C GLY A 22 -11.75 5.31 -1.59
N GLU A 23 -12.30 6.39 -1.01
CA GLU A 23 -13.28 7.24 -1.70
C GLU A 23 -12.66 8.03 -2.85
N LYS A 24 -11.41 8.47 -2.72
CA LYS A 24 -10.71 9.16 -3.82
C LYS A 24 -10.52 8.24 -5.01
N GLN A 25 -10.43 6.92 -4.80
CA GLN A 25 -10.30 5.96 -5.90
C GLN A 25 -11.56 5.91 -6.77
N ALA A 26 -12.74 6.19 -6.23
CA ALA A 26 -13.97 6.28 -7.03
C ALA A 26 -13.97 7.50 -7.97
N ALA A 27 -13.42 8.63 -7.52
CA ALA A 27 -13.37 9.87 -8.30
C ALA A 27 -12.13 9.99 -9.19
N ARG A 28 -11.00 9.44 -8.76
CA ARG A 28 -9.69 9.51 -9.42
C ARG A 28 -8.98 8.16 -9.25
N PRO A 29 -9.34 7.17 -10.09
CA PRO A 29 -8.88 5.79 -9.93
C PRO A 29 -7.37 5.67 -10.18
N GLY A 30 -6.63 5.36 -9.12
CA GLY A 30 -5.21 5.04 -9.17
C GLY A 30 -4.93 3.67 -9.82
N GLU A 31 -5.96 2.85 -10.06
CA GLU A 31 -5.80 1.60 -10.80
C GLU A 31 -5.44 1.81 -12.27
N VAL A 32 -5.83 2.93 -12.87
CA VAL A 32 -5.55 3.23 -14.28
C VAL A 32 -4.04 3.21 -14.55
N PRO A 33 -3.20 4.00 -13.85
CA PRO A 33 -1.75 3.94 -14.05
C PRO A 33 -1.14 2.58 -13.65
N VAL A 34 -1.68 1.88 -12.65
CA VAL A 34 -1.17 0.54 -12.29
C VAL A 34 -1.40 -0.46 -13.42
N ARG A 35 -2.60 -0.49 -13.99
CA ARG A 35 -2.93 -1.34 -15.15
C ARG A 35 -2.06 -0.99 -16.36
N GLN A 36 -1.81 0.29 -16.60
CA GLN A 36 -0.90 0.72 -17.66
C GLN A 36 0.52 0.19 -17.44
N MET A 37 1.06 0.27 -16.23
CA MET A 37 2.39 -0.28 -15.93
C MET A 37 2.44 -1.81 -16.09
N ILE A 38 1.41 -2.53 -15.65
CA ILE A 38 1.27 -3.97 -15.86
C ILE A 38 1.31 -4.31 -17.35
N GLN A 39 0.55 -3.58 -18.19
CA GLN A 39 0.53 -3.79 -19.63
C GLN A 39 1.88 -3.47 -20.29
N LEU A 40 2.53 -2.38 -19.89
CA LEU A 40 3.81 -1.93 -20.47
C LEU A 40 4.98 -2.85 -20.11
N THR A 41 4.97 -3.44 -18.92
CA THR A 41 6.09 -4.26 -18.40
C THR A 41 5.83 -5.76 -18.48
N GLY A 42 4.60 -6.18 -18.79
CA GLY A 42 4.19 -7.59 -18.76
C GLY A 42 4.14 -8.21 -17.35
N ARG A 43 4.38 -7.43 -16.30
CA ARG A 43 4.40 -7.92 -14.90
C ARG A 43 2.99 -8.14 -14.38
N GLN A 44 2.80 -9.22 -13.61
CA GLN A 44 1.52 -9.49 -12.95
C GLN A 44 1.62 -9.13 -11.46
N VAL A 45 1.01 -8.01 -11.08
CA VAL A 45 1.07 -7.48 -9.72
C VAL A 45 -0.36 -7.26 -9.21
N PRO A 46 -0.77 -7.87 -8.08
CA PRO A 46 -2.09 -7.62 -7.52
C PRO A 46 -2.19 -6.17 -7.02
N TYR A 47 -3.34 -5.54 -7.21
CA TYR A 47 -3.61 -4.21 -6.68
C TYR A 47 -5.02 -4.13 -6.09
N VAL A 48 -5.16 -3.38 -5.00
CA VAL A 48 -6.42 -3.27 -4.25
C VAL A 48 -6.62 -1.85 -3.72
N VAL A 49 -7.88 -1.52 -3.43
CA VAL A 49 -8.22 -0.28 -2.73
C VAL A 49 -8.03 -0.47 -1.22
N GLY A 50 -7.36 0.50 -0.59
CA GLY A 50 -7.08 0.52 0.85
C GLY A 50 -8.16 1.25 1.66
N LEU A 51 -7.80 1.52 2.92
CA LEU A 51 -8.64 2.24 3.88
C LEU A 51 -9.09 3.60 3.33
N ASN A 52 -10.25 4.08 3.80
CA ASN A 52 -10.77 5.38 3.37
C ASN A 52 -10.60 6.49 4.42
N PRO A 53 -11.44 6.61 5.46
CA PRO A 53 -11.23 7.68 6.43
C PRO A 53 -9.89 7.50 7.17
N PRO A 54 -9.30 8.59 7.70
CA PRO A 54 -8.19 8.50 8.63
C PRO A 54 -8.51 7.56 9.79
N LEU A 55 -7.48 6.99 10.41
CA LEU A 55 -7.64 6.21 11.64
C LEU A 55 -8.24 7.11 12.74
N ARG A 56 -9.20 6.60 13.51
CA ARG A 56 -9.81 7.33 14.63
C ARG A 56 -8.81 7.62 15.75
N SER A 57 -7.81 6.76 15.90
CA SER A 57 -6.73 6.91 16.87
C SER A 57 -5.43 6.30 16.32
N PRO A 58 -4.26 6.68 16.87
CA PRO A 58 -2.98 6.12 16.45
C PRO A 58 -2.88 4.60 16.61
N SER A 59 -3.56 4.02 17.60
CA SER A 59 -3.62 2.58 17.88
C SER A 59 -4.84 1.89 17.27
N GLY A 60 -5.64 2.60 16.46
CA GLY A 60 -6.86 2.05 15.87
C GLY A 60 -6.56 0.99 14.80
N PRO A 61 -7.22 -0.18 14.82
CA PRO A 61 -7.04 -1.22 13.81
C PRO A 61 -7.89 -1.00 12.55
N ALA A 62 -8.71 0.06 12.50
CA ALA A 62 -9.62 0.41 11.40
C ALA A 62 -10.66 -0.66 11.03
N LEU A 63 -11.00 -1.57 11.95
CA LEU A 63 -12.01 -2.61 11.72
C LEU A 63 -13.45 -2.06 11.62
N ASP A 64 -13.64 -0.82 12.03
CA ASP A 64 -14.90 -0.09 11.93
C ASP A 64 -15.17 0.47 10.52
N GLN A 65 -14.18 0.43 9.61
CA GLN A 65 -14.36 0.87 8.24
C GLN A 65 -15.02 -0.21 7.36
N PRO A 66 -15.79 0.17 6.31
CA PRO A 66 -16.46 -0.77 5.41
C PRO A 66 -15.54 -1.87 4.84
N ALA A 67 -16.09 -3.06 4.63
CA ALA A 67 -15.35 -4.23 4.12
C ALA A 67 -14.63 -3.97 2.77
N ALA A 68 -15.21 -3.12 1.92
CA ALA A 68 -14.60 -2.71 0.65
C ALA A 68 -13.24 -2.01 0.82
N TYR A 69 -12.98 -1.39 1.97
CA TYR A 69 -11.75 -0.66 2.26
C TYR A 69 -10.75 -1.47 3.12
N GLN A 70 -11.08 -2.72 3.44
CA GLN A 70 -10.19 -3.60 4.22
C GLN A 70 -9.13 -4.30 3.36
N GLN A 71 -9.29 -4.27 2.05
CA GLN A 71 -8.49 -5.07 1.13
C GLN A 71 -7.00 -4.70 1.15
N GLY A 72 -6.66 -3.42 1.29
CA GLY A 72 -5.27 -2.97 1.43
C GLY A 72 -4.55 -3.60 2.62
N VAL A 73 -5.16 -3.53 3.81
CA VAL A 73 -4.60 -4.13 5.03
C VAL A 73 -4.50 -5.65 4.90
N ASN A 74 -5.54 -6.29 4.34
CA ASN A 74 -5.57 -7.74 4.16
C ASN A 74 -4.48 -8.23 3.19
N LEU A 75 -4.32 -7.56 2.05
CA LEU A 75 -3.27 -7.87 1.08
C LEU A 75 -1.88 -7.73 1.71
N LEU A 76 -1.63 -6.65 2.47
CA LEU A 76 -0.36 -6.45 3.15
C LEU A 76 -0.06 -7.61 4.11
N LEU A 77 -1.00 -7.97 4.98
CA LEU A 77 -0.82 -9.05 5.96
C LEU A 77 -0.64 -10.40 5.26
N GLU A 78 -1.40 -10.68 4.20
CA GLU A 78 -1.25 -11.88 3.38
C GLU A 78 0.16 -11.98 2.77
N LYS A 79 0.67 -10.90 2.16
CA LYS A 79 2.01 -10.89 1.56
C LYS A 79 3.11 -11.01 2.60
N LEU A 80 2.97 -10.40 3.77
CA LEU A 80 3.95 -10.55 4.85
C LEU A 80 4.02 -11.98 5.39
N ARG A 81 2.88 -12.68 5.48
CA ARG A 81 2.82 -14.08 5.92
C ARG A 81 3.41 -15.03 4.89
N SER A 82 3.10 -14.82 3.61
CA SER A 82 3.50 -15.70 2.52
C SER A 82 4.92 -15.46 2.01
N ALA A 83 5.50 -14.27 2.23
CA ALA A 83 6.85 -13.98 1.79
C ALA A 83 7.90 -14.78 2.58
N ASP A 84 8.75 -15.51 1.87
CA ASP A 84 9.86 -16.29 2.46
C ASP A 84 10.92 -15.38 3.11
N ARG A 85 11.08 -14.17 2.58
CA ARG A 85 12.03 -13.14 3.03
C ARG A 85 11.31 -11.89 3.55
N PRO A 86 11.94 -11.11 4.44
CA PRO A 86 11.41 -9.81 4.84
C PRO A 86 11.13 -8.89 3.64
N VAL A 87 9.98 -8.24 3.66
CA VAL A 87 9.44 -7.37 2.61
C VAL A 87 9.81 -5.91 2.90
N THR A 88 10.09 -5.15 1.85
CA THR A 88 10.22 -3.68 1.93
C THR A 88 8.90 -3.02 1.57
N VAL A 89 8.43 -2.11 2.42
CA VAL A 89 7.18 -1.37 2.18
C VAL A 89 7.50 0.06 1.74
N PHE A 90 7.11 0.41 0.52
CA PHE A 90 7.20 1.77 0.00
C PHE A 90 5.85 2.47 0.19
N THR A 91 5.88 3.68 0.76
CA THR A 91 4.67 4.50 0.95
C THR A 91 4.84 5.86 0.30
N THR A 92 3.91 6.26 -0.55
CA THR A 92 3.86 7.57 -1.20
C THR A 92 2.64 8.34 -0.69
N GLY A 93 2.73 8.81 0.56
CA GLY A 93 1.66 9.57 1.21
C GLY A 93 1.27 8.99 2.56
N SER A 94 -0.03 8.79 2.75
CA SER A 94 -0.57 8.31 4.02
C SER A 94 -0.14 6.87 4.29
N MET A 95 0.07 6.56 5.58
CA MET A 95 0.52 5.25 6.04
C MET A 95 -0.61 4.51 6.77
N ARG A 96 -1.88 4.85 6.50
CA ARG A 96 -3.02 4.34 7.28
C ARG A 96 -3.17 2.83 7.19
N ASP A 97 -3.00 2.23 6.00
CA ASP A 97 -3.07 0.77 5.83
C ASP A 97 -1.92 0.09 6.58
N VAL A 98 -0.70 0.64 6.51
CA VAL A 98 0.47 0.12 7.22
C VAL A 98 0.30 0.24 8.74
N ALA A 99 -0.20 1.37 9.23
CA ALA A 99 -0.46 1.58 10.65
C ALA A 99 -1.57 0.65 11.16
N ALA A 100 -2.66 0.48 10.41
CA ALA A 100 -3.72 -0.46 10.76
C ALA A 100 -3.22 -1.91 10.76
N ALA A 101 -2.40 -2.30 9.78
CA ALA A 101 -1.76 -3.62 9.75
C ALA A 101 -0.85 -3.83 10.97
N PHE A 102 -0.05 -2.83 11.34
CA PHE A 102 0.78 -2.87 12.55
C PHE A 102 -0.05 -3.02 13.82
N ASN A 103 -1.15 -2.29 13.93
CA ASN A 103 -2.05 -2.38 15.08
C ASN A 103 -2.78 -3.73 15.16
N ARG A 104 -2.94 -4.45 14.04
CA ARG A 104 -3.54 -5.79 14.01
C ARG A 104 -2.54 -6.90 14.34
N GLU A 105 -1.36 -6.86 13.73
CA GLU A 105 -0.36 -7.93 13.85
C GLU A 105 1.06 -7.35 14.03
N PRO A 106 1.35 -6.70 15.17
CA PRO A 106 2.58 -5.95 15.35
C PRO A 106 3.83 -6.83 15.28
N ASP A 107 3.77 -8.06 15.77
CA ASP A 107 4.91 -8.99 15.76
C ASP A 107 5.24 -9.48 14.35
N LEU A 108 4.21 -9.74 13.53
CA LEU A 108 4.39 -10.09 12.12
C LEU A 108 5.11 -8.96 11.38
N LEU A 109 4.68 -7.71 11.57
CA LEU A 109 5.30 -6.58 10.89
C LEU A 109 6.73 -6.34 11.36
N ARG A 110 7.01 -6.45 12.66
CA ARG A 110 8.39 -6.34 13.19
C ARG A 110 9.31 -7.41 12.62
N GLN A 111 8.80 -8.62 12.42
CA GLN A 111 9.58 -9.73 11.89
C GLN A 111 9.77 -9.65 10.37
N LYS A 112 8.71 -9.29 9.63
CA LYS A 112 8.65 -9.41 8.17
C LYS A 112 8.87 -8.11 7.42
N VAL A 113 8.80 -6.95 8.06
CA VAL A 113 9.13 -5.68 7.40
C VAL A 113 10.59 -5.33 7.66
N SER A 114 11.44 -5.46 6.64
CA SER A 114 12.87 -5.12 6.78
C SER A 114 13.10 -3.62 6.79
N ARG A 115 12.32 -2.88 5.99
CA ARG A 115 12.40 -1.41 5.86
C ARG A 115 11.03 -0.84 5.49
N SER A 116 10.70 0.31 6.08
CA SER A 116 9.61 1.17 5.62
C SER A 116 10.19 2.51 5.16
N SER A 117 9.85 2.94 3.94
CA SER A 117 10.25 4.24 3.42
C SER A 117 9.01 5.08 3.10
N ARG A 118 8.99 6.30 3.63
CA ARG A 118 7.97 7.29 3.32
C ARG A 118 8.55 8.31 2.35
N CYS A 119 7.94 8.41 1.17
CA CYS A 119 8.23 9.46 0.21
C CYS A 119 7.22 10.60 0.40
N SER A 120 7.63 11.70 1.02
CA SER A 120 6.82 12.92 1.10
C SER A 120 7.09 13.80 -0.12
N ILE A 121 6.05 14.06 -0.93
CA ILE A 121 6.13 15.10 -1.96
C ILE A 121 5.98 16.45 -1.24
N PRO A 122 6.95 17.38 -1.33
CA PRO A 122 6.81 18.72 -0.77
C PRO A 122 5.54 19.37 -1.31
N ASN A 123 4.79 20.03 -0.44
CA ASN A 123 3.54 20.70 -0.75
C ASN A 123 3.83 21.98 -1.56
N ALA A 124 4.28 21.83 -2.80
CA ALA A 124 4.75 22.90 -3.67
C ALA A 124 4.03 22.93 -5.02
N ILE A 125 2.78 22.46 -5.10
CA ILE A 125 1.86 22.85 -6.18
C ILE A 125 0.44 22.95 -5.56
N ARG A 126 0.16 24.09 -4.91
CA ARG A 126 -1.20 24.65 -4.85
C ARG A 126 -1.09 26.05 -5.46
N ARG A 127 -1.41 26.16 -6.74
CA ARG A 127 -1.86 27.41 -7.35
C ARG A 127 -3.38 27.36 -7.38
#